data_AF-A0A9X8HH60-F1
#
_entry.id   AF-A0A9X8HH60-F1
#
_cell.length_a   1.000
_cell.length_b   1.000
_cell.length_c   1.000
_cell.angle_alpha   90.00
_cell.angle_beta   90.00
_cell.angle_gamma   90.00
#
_symmetry.space_group_name_H-M   'P 1'
#
loop_
_entity.id
_entity.type
_entity.pdbx_description
1 polymer ?
#
loop_
_entity_poly.entity_id
_entity_poly.type
_entity_poly.pdbx_seq_one_letter_code
_entity_poly.pdbx_strand_id
1 'polypeptide(L)'
;YVRAASIARKVYLRENTGVGALKKVYGGAARRGALRQQYQKASGGLIRHILHQLEEMKVVEKCPEGVNKGGRKITSHGQTDLDRIAGQVARA
;
A
#
# COMPACT_ATOMS: atom_id res chain seq x y z
N TYR A 1 12.26 -0.39 -3.65
CA TYR A 1 11.36 0.67 -4.15
C TYR A 1 10.12 0.18 -4.89
N VAL A 2 10.16 -0.89 -5.71
CA VAL A 2 8.98 -1.41 -6.44
C VAL A 2 7.75 -1.63 -5.56
N ARG A 3 7.92 -2.29 -4.39
CA ARG A 3 6.81 -2.53 -3.46
C ARG A 3 6.25 -1.24 -2.85
N ALA A 4 7.08 -0.22 -2.65
CA ALA A 4 6.63 1.08 -2.14
C ALA A 4 5.78 1.82 -3.18
N ALA A 5 6.21 1.83 -4.46
CA ALA A 5 5.41 2.39 -5.56
C ALA A 5 4.05 1.68 -5.70
N SER A 6 4.04 0.34 -5.65
CA SER A 6 2.80 -0.45 -5.68
C SER A 6 1.88 -0.14 -4.49
N ILE A 7 2.43 0.02 -3.29
CA ILE A 7 1.65 0.39 -2.08
C ILE A 7 1.06 1.79 -2.25
N ALA A 8 1.86 2.78 -2.66
CA ALA A 8 1.38 4.15 -2.90
C ALA A 8 0.22 4.18 -3.90
N ARG A 9 0.33 3.45 -5.02
CA ARG A 9 -0.75 3.33 -6.01
C ARG A 9 -2.01 2.67 -5.44
N LYS A 10 -1.87 1.64 -4.61
CA LYS A 10 -3.03 0.97 -3.98
C LYS A 10 -3.74 1.88 -2.98
N VAL A 11 -3.01 2.67 -2.21
CA VAL A 11 -3.58 3.66 -1.28
C VAL A 11 -4.28 4.79 -2.03
N TYR A 12 -3.73 5.25 -3.16
CA TYR A 12 -4.39 6.21 -4.04
C TYR A 12 -5.74 5.68 -4.55
N LEU A 13 -5.81 4.43 -4.99
CA LEU A 13 -7.04 3.87 -5.56
C LEU A 13 -8.10 3.50 -4.51
N ARG A 14 -7.67 3.17 -3.30
CA ARG A 14 -8.54 2.71 -2.22
C ARG A 14 -8.17 3.45 -0.95
N GLU A 15 -8.95 4.48 -0.66
CA GLU A 15 -8.82 5.24 0.57
C GLU A 15 -9.06 4.34 1.80
N ASN A 16 -8.52 4.74 2.96
CA ASN A 16 -8.65 4.02 4.23
C ASN A 16 -8.02 2.62 4.22
N THR A 17 -6.91 2.44 3.48
CA THR A 17 -6.25 1.12 3.38
C THR A 17 -5.30 0.88 4.56
N GLY A 18 -5.54 -0.19 5.32
CA GLY A 18 -4.69 -0.63 6.42
C GLY A 18 -3.66 -1.71 6.07
N VAL A 19 -2.70 -1.95 6.96
CA VAL A 19 -1.66 -3.01 6.80
C VAL A 19 -2.29 -4.39 6.58
N GLY A 20 -3.38 -4.71 7.30
CA GLY A 20 -4.07 -6.00 7.16
C GLY A 20 -4.64 -6.25 5.76
N ALA A 21 -5.15 -5.21 5.10
CA ALA A 21 -5.65 -5.28 3.73
C ALA A 21 -4.50 -5.47 2.74
N LEU A 22 -3.41 -4.72 2.90
CA LEU A 22 -2.21 -4.87 2.06
C LEU A 22 -1.55 -6.24 2.24
N LYS A 23 -1.51 -6.79 3.45
CA LYS A 23 -1.07 -8.17 3.71
C LYS A 23 -1.90 -9.20 2.95
N LYS A 24 -3.18 -8.90 2.69
CA LYS A 24 -4.04 -9.76 1.86
C LYS A 24 -3.74 -9.58 0.36
N VAL A 25 -3.56 -8.34 -0.09
CA VAL A 25 -3.27 -8.04 -1.50
C VAL A 25 -1.93 -8.60 -1.95
N TYR A 26 -0.91 -8.50 -1.09
CA TYR A 26 0.44 -9.00 -1.39
C TYR A 26 0.70 -10.43 -0.89
N GLY A 27 -0.31 -11.09 -0.32
CA GLY A 27 -0.23 -12.50 0.04
C GLY A 27 -0.31 -13.40 -1.18
N GLY A 28 -0.10 -14.69 -0.99
CA GLY A 28 -0.07 -15.65 -2.10
C GLY A 28 -0.14 -17.10 -1.63
N ALA A 29 -0.07 -18.02 -2.57
CA ALA A 29 0.01 -19.45 -2.28
C ALA A 29 1.38 -19.78 -1.68
N ALA A 30 1.39 -20.41 -0.51
CA ALA A 30 2.61 -20.91 0.12
C ALA A 30 2.73 -22.43 -0.06
N ARG A 31 3.91 -22.87 -0.50
CA ARG A 31 4.25 -24.29 -0.60
C ARG A 31 4.45 -24.87 0.80
N ARG A 32 3.83 -26.03 1.05
CA ARG A 32 3.89 -26.77 2.33
C ARG A 32 4.50 -28.18 2.15
N GLY A 33 5.44 -28.33 1.22
CA GLY A 33 6.03 -29.62 0.87
C GLY A 33 5.05 -30.52 0.10
N ALA A 34 4.77 -31.72 0.62
CA ALA A 34 3.83 -32.69 0.06
C ALA A 34 2.35 -32.33 0.29
N LEU A 35 2.05 -31.43 1.24
CA LEU A 35 0.70 -30.98 1.53
C LEU A 35 0.20 -29.96 0.50
N ARG A 36 -1.13 -29.91 0.30
CA ARG A 36 -1.79 -28.91 -0.55
C ARG A 36 -1.36 -27.49 -0.16
N GLN A 37 -1.10 -26.67 -1.18
CA GLN A 37 -0.81 -25.25 -1.02
C GLN A 37 -1.96 -24.53 -0.32
N GLN A 38 -1.62 -23.63 0.59
CA GLN A 38 -2.58 -22.78 1.28
C GLN A 38 -2.18 -21.31 1.12
N TYR A 39 -3.20 -20.45 1.14
CA TYR A 39 -3.00 -19.01 1.08
C TYR A 39 -2.33 -18.51 2.37
N GLN A 40 -1.23 -17.75 2.22
CA GLN A 40 -0.53 -17.09 3.31
C GLN A 40 -0.46 -15.58 3.08
N LYS A 41 -0.68 -14.82 4.16
CA LYS A 41 -0.60 -13.36 4.14
C LYS A 41 0.86 -12.91 4.03
N ALA A 42 1.09 -11.77 3.38
CA ALA A 42 2.43 -11.18 3.30
C ALA A 42 2.97 -10.75 4.67
N SER A 43 4.28 -10.52 4.75
CA SER A 43 4.92 -9.93 5.94
C SER A 43 4.36 -8.53 6.22
N GLY A 44 3.90 -8.32 7.46
CA GLY A 44 3.35 -7.05 7.90
C GLY A 44 4.40 -6.00 8.24
N GLY A 45 5.59 -6.43 8.68
CA GLY A 45 6.67 -5.52 9.11
C GLY A 45 7.16 -4.65 7.95
N LEU A 46 7.45 -5.27 6.80
CA LEU A 46 7.88 -4.56 5.59
C LEU A 46 6.83 -3.55 5.11
N ILE A 47 5.56 -3.97 5.05
CA ILE A 47 4.46 -3.10 4.60
C ILE A 47 4.30 -1.90 5.55
N ARG A 48 4.37 -2.14 6.87
CA ARG A 48 4.27 -1.09 7.88
C ARG A 48 5.42 -0.10 7.78
N HIS A 49 6.65 -0.59 7.64
CA HIS A 49 7.84 0.25 7.50
C HIS A 49 7.76 1.15 6.27
N ILE A 50 7.37 0.60 5.12
CA ILE A 50 7.16 1.37 3.89
C ILE A 50 6.10 2.45 4.09
N LEU A 51 4.99 2.14 4.77
CA LEU A 51 3.94 3.13 5.03
C LEU A 51 4.43 4.27 5.93
N HIS A 52 5.28 3.99 6.92
CA HIS A 52 5.89 5.02 7.76
C HIS A 52 6.86 5.90 6.96
N GLN A 53 7.67 5.32 6.06
CA GLN A 53 8.55 6.09 5.19
C GLN A 53 7.75 6.99 4.22
N LEU A 54 6.64 6.49 3.68
CA LEU A 54 5.74 7.29 2.82
C LEU A 54 5.01 8.39 3.59
N GLU A 55 4.76 8.18 4.89
CA GLU A 55 4.20 9.18 5.81
C GLU A 55 5.22 10.29 6.11
N GLU A 56 6.48 9.92 6.36
CA GLU A 56 7.59 10.86 6.54
C GLU A 56 7.82 11.73 5.29
N MET A 57 7.70 11.14 4.10
CA MET A 57 7.75 11.85 2.82
C MET A 57 6.47 12.65 2.49
N LYS A 58 5.47 12.67 3.38
CA LYS A 58 4.18 13.36 3.21
C LYS A 58 3.38 12.94 1.98
N VAL A 59 3.63 11.74 1.44
CA VAL A 59 2.87 11.17 0.33
C VAL A 59 1.55 10.57 0.83
N VAL A 60 1.57 10.00 2.04
CA VAL A 60 0.46 9.29 2.66
C VAL A 60 0.22 9.87 4.05
N GLU A 61 -1.03 9.96 4.49
CA GLU A 61 -1.41 10.40 5.82
C GLU A 61 -2.25 9.35 6.54
N LYS A 62 -2.26 9.43 7.87
CA LYS A 62 -3.19 8.64 8.70
C LYS A 62 -4.55 9.28 8.67
N CYS A 63 -5.58 8.46 8.45
CA CYS A 63 -6.95 8.91 8.60
C CYS A 63 -7.26 9.12 10.10
N PRO A 64 -8.03 10.16 10.46
CA PRO A 64 -8.45 10.38 11.84
C PRO A 64 -9.24 9.18 12.38
N GLU A 65 -8.99 8.83 13.65
CA GLU A 65 -9.70 7.74 14.31
C GLU A 65 -11.18 8.11 14.46
N GLY A 66 -12.08 7.34 13.84
CA GLY A 66 -13.54 7.55 13.90
C GLY A 66 -14.25 7.38 12.56
N VAL A 67 -13.57 7.65 11.44
CA VAL A 67 -14.12 7.41 10.09
C VAL A 67 -13.49 6.11 9.54
N ASN A 68 -14.30 5.06 9.37
CA ASN A 68 -13.92 3.79 8.72
C ASN A 68 -12.71 3.03 9.33
N LYS A 69 -12.70 2.76 10.64
CA LYS A 69 -11.72 1.87 11.32
C LYS A 69 -10.23 2.30 11.15
N GLY A 70 -9.97 3.55 10.76
CA GLY A 70 -8.63 4.09 10.53
C GLY A 70 -7.99 3.58 9.23
N GLY A 71 -6.69 3.79 9.07
CA GLY A 71 -5.98 3.37 7.87
C GLY A 71 -5.03 4.45 7.38
N ARG A 72 -4.78 4.43 6.07
CA ARG A 72 -3.96 5.42 5.38
C ARG A 72 -4.71 5.95 4.17
N LYS A 73 -4.58 7.25 3.93
CA LYS A 73 -5.11 7.97 2.77
C LYS A 73 -3.96 8.68 2.06
N ILE A 74 -4.09 8.89 0.76
CA ILE A 74 -3.13 9.69 0.00
C ILE A 74 -3.31 11.17 0.37
N THR A 75 -2.21 11.91 0.51
CA THR A 75 -2.29 13.36 0.70
C THR A 75 -2.53 14.06 -0.65
N SER A 76 -2.96 15.31 -0.63
CA SER A 76 -3.05 16.15 -1.83
C SER A 76 -1.70 16.28 -2.56
N HIS A 77 -0.61 16.37 -1.79
CA HIS A 77 0.75 16.38 -2.33
C HIS A 77 1.11 15.06 -3.02
N GLY A 78 0.87 13.93 -2.36
CA GLY A 78 1.13 12.60 -2.91
C GLY A 78 0.29 12.30 -4.15
N GLN A 79 -0.95 12.78 -4.21
CA GLN A 79 -1.81 12.69 -5.39
C GLN A 79 -1.22 13.46 -6.58
N THR A 80 -0.83 14.72 -6.36
CA THR A 80 -0.22 15.56 -7.40
C THR A 80 1.04 14.93 -7.99
N ASP A 81 1.91 14.37 -7.15
CA ASP A 81 3.16 13.74 -7.60
C ASP A 81 2.91 12.45 -8.39
N LEU A 82 1.99 11.61 -7.93
CA LEU A 82 1.60 10.39 -8.65
C LEU A 82 0.98 10.70 -10.01
N ASP A 83 0.10 11.70 -10.09
CA ASP A 83 -0.54 12.11 -11.33
C ASP A 83 0.48 12.74 -12.30
N ARG A 84 1.45 13.52 -11.80
CA ARG A 84 2.55 14.06 -12.61
C ARG A 84 3.38 12.94 -13.26
N ILE A 85 3.77 11.93 -12.47
CA ILE A 85 4.55 10.78 -12.97
C ILE A 85 3.70 9.97 -13.96
N ALA A 86 2.41 9.75 -13.69
CA ALA A 86 1.52 9.07 -14.62
C ALA A 86 1.42 9.79 -15.97
N GLY A 87 1.31 11.12 -15.96
CA GLY A 87 1.30 11.93 -17.17
C GLY A 87 2.64 11.96 -17.92
N GLN A 88 3.77 11.72 -17.26
CA GLN A 88 5.06 11.53 -17.93
C GLN A 88 5.13 10.17 -18.61
N VAL A 89 4.71 9.10 -17.92
CA VAL A 89 4.70 7.72 -18.46
C VAL A 89 3.73 7.58 -19.63
N ALA A 90 2.57 8.25 -19.59
CA ALA A 90 1.60 8.19 -20.69
C ALA A 90 2.05 8.91 -21.98
N ARG A 91 3.04 9.81 -21.89
CA ARG A 91 3.61 10.54 -23.03
C ARG A 91 4.85 9.86 -23.60
N ALA A 92 5.46 8.94 -22.85
CA ALA A 92 6.60 8.13 -23.28
C ALA A 92 6.10 6.95 -24.12
#